data_AF-A0A0S4LE82-F1
#
_entry.id   AF-A0A0S4LE82-F1
#
_cell.length_a   1.000
_cell.length_b   1.000
_cell.length_c   1.000
_cell.angle_alpha   90.00
_cell.angle_beta   90.00
_cell.angle_gamma   90.00
#
_symmetry.space_group_name_H-M   'P 1'
#
loop_
_entity.id
_entity.type
_entity.pdbx_description
1 polymer ?
#
loop_
_entity_poly.entity_id
_entity_poly.type
_entity_poly.pdbx_seq_one_letter_code
_entity_poly.pdbx_strand_id
1 'polypeptide(L)'
;MQMSDTEDWKNQIQRYQRIEFSDTKTLACKLKADMANGEPMHYLCITCADKKKKTALQPNHISLDCPERKSNIQTRMPPPQKKRQVLSGGELRMS
;
A
#
# COMPACT_ATOMS: atom_id res chain seq x y z
N MET A 1 17.27 21.47 16.92
CA MET A 1 15.80 21.25 16.91
C MET A 1 15.53 20.05 16.04
N GLN A 2 15.09 18.93 16.62
CA GLN A 2 14.95 17.66 15.90
C GLN A 2 13.62 17.01 16.30
N MET A 3 12.51 17.71 15.99
CA MET A 3 11.14 17.25 16.24
C MET A 3 10.40 16.90 14.93
N SER A 4 11.04 17.08 13.78
CA SER A 4 10.41 17.03 12.46
C SER A 4 9.90 15.63 12.08
N ASP A 5 10.64 14.57 12.40
CA ASP A 5 10.30 13.20 11.97
C ASP A 5 9.04 12.63 12.65
N THR A 6 8.78 12.99 13.91
CA THR A 6 7.63 12.41 14.65
C THR A 6 6.32 13.12 14.33
N GLU A 7 6.34 14.43 14.12
CA GLU A 7 5.17 15.20 13.67
C GLU A 7 4.80 14.87 12.23
N ASP A 8 5.80 14.72 11.35
CA ASP A 8 5.58 14.27 9.97
C ASP A 8 4.90 12.89 9.93
N TRP A 9 5.44 11.92 10.70
CA TRP A 9 4.83 10.58 10.76
C TRP A 9 3.38 10.59 11.25
N LYS A 10 3.08 11.36 12.30
CA LYS A 10 1.70 11.48 12.83
C LYS A 10 0.75 12.04 11.78
N ASN A 11 1.18 13.06 11.03
CA ASN A 11 0.38 13.63 9.94
C ASN A 11 0.19 12.62 8.80
N GLN A 12 1.24 11.84 8.48
CA GLN A 12 1.12 10.80 7.46
C GLN A 12 0.16 9.67 7.86
N ILE A 13 0.28 9.12 9.07
CA ILE A 13 -0.53 7.97 9.50
C ILE A 13 -2.01 8.30 9.68
N GLN A 14 -2.36 9.57 9.95
CA GLN A 14 -3.77 10.02 10.04
C GLN A 14 -4.55 9.85 8.74
N ARG A 15 -3.85 9.83 7.59
CA ARG A 15 -4.44 9.56 6.26
C ARG A 15 -4.85 8.09 6.10
N TYR A 16 -4.37 7.22 6.98
CA TYR A 16 -4.65 5.79 6.94
C TYR A 16 -5.63 5.39 8.04
N GLN A 17 -6.39 4.33 7.78
CA GLN A 17 -7.30 3.69 8.72
C GLN A 17 -6.83 2.26 8.95
N ARG A 18 -6.81 1.84 10.23
CA ARG A 18 -6.55 0.44 10.57
C ARG A 18 -7.72 -0.41 10.10
N ILE A 19 -7.42 -1.43 9.31
CA ILE A 19 -8.37 -2.44 8.85
C ILE A 19 -7.89 -3.81 9.32
N GLU A 20 -8.84 -4.70 9.56
CA GLU A 20 -8.58 -6.10 9.82
C GLU A 20 -9.03 -6.93 8.62
N PHE A 21 -8.16 -7.82 8.16
CA PHE A 21 -8.52 -8.86 7.22
C PHE A 21 -9.08 -10.05 7.99
N SER A 22 -10.40 -10.23 7.95
CA SER A 22 -11.10 -11.25 8.72
C SER A 22 -10.62 -12.68 8.42
N ASP A 23 -10.18 -12.94 7.20
CA ASP A 23 -9.65 -14.25 6.78
C ASP A 23 -8.34 -14.64 7.48
N THR A 24 -7.43 -13.69 7.67
CA THR A 24 -6.09 -13.95 8.23
C THR A 24 -5.90 -13.37 9.62
N LYS A 25 -6.95 -12.75 10.19
CA LYS A 25 -6.90 -11.94 11.42
C LYS A 25 -5.71 -10.99 11.45
N THR A 26 -5.31 -10.49 10.28
CA THR A 26 -4.14 -9.63 10.14
C THR A 26 -4.58 -8.19 9.97
N LEU A 27 -3.85 -7.29 10.63
CA LEU A 27 -4.14 -5.87 10.59
C LEU A 27 -3.26 -5.17 9.55
N ALA A 28 -3.83 -4.20 8.84
CA ALA A 28 -3.10 -3.29 7.96
C ALA A 28 -3.66 -1.87 8.05
N CYS A 29 -2.93 -0.90 7.53
CA CYS A 29 -3.35 0.49 7.46
C CYS A 29 -3.75 0.83 6.02
N LYS A 30 -5.04 0.94 5.73
CA LYS A 30 -5.57 1.28 4.41
C LYS A 30 -5.61 2.80 4.24
N LEU A 31 -5.18 3.32 3.08
CA LEU A 31 -5.35 4.74 2.77
C LEU A 31 -6.85 5.10 2.69
N LYS A 32 -7.27 6.15 3.41
CA LYS A 32 -8.65 6.65 3.34
C LYS A 32 -8.89 7.21 1.94
N ALA A 33 -10.02 6.87 1.32
CA ALA A 33 -10.34 7.29 -0.05
C ALA A 33 -10.34 8.83 -0.20
N ASP A 34 -10.88 9.54 0.80
CA ASP A 34 -10.93 11.00 0.87
C ASP A 34 -9.52 11.64 0.92
N MET A 35 -8.56 10.95 1.52
CA MET A 35 -7.18 11.41 1.71
C MET A 35 -6.22 10.87 0.63
N ALA A 36 -6.75 10.23 -0.43
CA ALA A 36 -5.94 9.62 -1.46
C ALA A 36 -5.23 10.65 -2.34
N ASN A 37 -5.84 11.82 -2.58
CA ASN A 37 -5.26 12.92 -3.38
C ASN A 37 -4.60 12.46 -4.71
N GLY A 38 -5.27 11.54 -5.43
CA GLY A 38 -4.77 10.96 -6.69
C GLY A 38 -3.81 9.77 -6.53
N GLU A 39 -3.42 9.41 -5.30
CA GLU A 39 -2.69 8.17 -5.03
C GLU A 39 -3.61 6.95 -5.20
N PRO A 40 -3.09 5.83 -5.73
CA PRO A 40 -3.84 4.59 -5.76
C PRO A 40 -4.13 4.11 -4.34
N MET A 41 -5.28 3.45 -4.16
CA MET A 41 -5.55 2.72 -2.92
C MET A 41 -4.42 1.72 -2.66
N HIS A 42 -3.78 1.87 -1.51
CA HIS A 42 -2.72 1.01 -1.05
C HIS A 42 -2.84 0.78 0.46
N TYR A 43 -2.09 -0.23 0.93
CA TYR A 43 -2.08 -0.64 2.32
C TYR A 43 -0.66 -0.48 2.87
N LEU A 44 -0.53 -0.02 4.11
CA LEU A 44 0.72 -0.03 4.85
C LEU A 44 0.72 -1.19 5.84
N CYS A 45 1.92 -1.75 6.07
CA CYS A 45 2.10 -2.74 7.13
C CYS A 45 1.90 -2.08 8.49
N ILE A 46 0.97 -2.60 9.29
CA ILE A 46 0.68 -2.05 10.62
C ILE A 46 1.90 -2.08 11.54
N THR A 47 2.71 -3.15 11.49
CA THR A 47 3.88 -3.23 12.36
C THR A 47 4.98 -2.25 11.94
N CYS A 48 5.15 -2.01 10.64
CA CYS A 48 6.08 -0.99 10.17
C CYS A 48 5.57 0.40 10.57
N ALA A 49 4.26 0.64 10.44
CA ALA A 49 3.63 1.88 10.86
C ALA A 49 3.78 2.14 12.37
N ASP A 50 3.68 1.10 13.20
CA ASP A 50 3.92 1.19 14.64
C ASP A 50 5.37 1.61 14.96
N LYS A 51 6.32 1.14 14.15
CA LYS A 51 7.74 1.55 14.18
C LYS A 51 8.02 2.89 13.50
N LYS A 52 6.99 3.70 13.23
CA LYS A 52 7.07 4.98 12.50
C LYS A 52 7.71 4.87 11.10
N LYS A 53 7.56 3.71 10.44
CA LYS A 53 8.06 3.46 9.08
C LYS A 53 6.92 3.33 8.09
N LYS A 54 6.99 4.09 7.00
CA LYS A 54 6.08 3.97 5.86
C LYS A 54 6.49 2.80 4.98
N THR A 55 5.89 1.63 5.19
CA THR A 55 6.12 0.46 4.33
C THR A 55 4.82 0.06 3.64
N ALA A 56 4.75 0.35 2.34
CA ALA A 56 3.63 -0.07 1.50
C ALA A 56 3.69 -1.58 1.24
N LEU A 57 2.61 -2.27 1.59
CA LEU A 57 2.42 -3.67 1.28
C LEU A 57 2.31 -3.83 -0.23
N GLN A 58 3.14 -4.70 -0.79
CA GLN A 58 3.19 -4.98 -2.21
C GLN A 58 2.12 -6.02 -2.56
N PRO A 59 1.28 -5.75 -3.57
CA PRO A 59 0.30 -6.72 -4.03
C PRO A 59 0.99 -7.89 -4.75
N ASN A 60 0.81 -9.11 -4.25
CA ASN A 60 1.29 -10.36 -4.83
C ASN A 60 0.12 -11.33 -5.06
N HIS A 61 -0.43 -11.33 -6.29
CA HIS A 61 -1.57 -12.14 -6.73
C HIS A 61 -2.80 -12.08 -5.81
N ILE A 62 -2.82 -12.89 -4.76
CA ILE A 62 -3.90 -13.04 -3.78
C ILE A 62 -3.47 -12.60 -2.38
N SER A 63 -2.36 -11.86 -2.27
CA SER A 63 -1.78 -11.50 -0.99
C SER A 63 -1.10 -10.13 -1.03
N LEU A 64 -0.84 -9.59 0.15
CA LEU A 64 -0.12 -8.36 0.38
C LEU A 64 1.17 -8.70 1.14
N ASP A 65 2.31 -8.45 0.51
CA ASP A 65 3.63 -8.76 1.07
C ASP A 65 4.30 -7.51 1.66
N CYS A 66 4.89 -7.66 2.85
CA CYS A 66 5.70 -6.61 3.45
C CYS A 66 7.19 -6.85 3.15
N PRO A 67 7.86 -6.01 2.34
CA PRO A 67 9.27 -6.21 1.99
C PRO A 67 10.21 -6.15 3.20
N GLU A 68 9.87 -5.37 4.23
CA GLU A 68 10.70 -5.21 5.44
C GLU A 68 10.63 -6.43 6.36
N ARG A 69 9.46 -7.09 6.43
CA ARG A 69 9.19 -8.14 7.43
C ARG A 69 9.01 -9.52 6.81
N LYS A 70 8.97 -9.60 5.47
CA LYS A 70 8.59 -10.80 4.70
C LYS A 70 7.28 -11.41 5.20
N SER A 71 6.35 -10.55 5.61
CA SER A 71 5.05 -10.96 6.12
C SER A 71 4.06 -10.99 4.96
N ASN A 72 3.37 -12.11 4.80
CA ASN A 72 2.34 -12.30 3.79
C ASN A 72 0.95 -12.19 4.41
N ILE A 73 0.11 -11.31 3.87
CA ILE A 73 -1.30 -11.16 4.26
C ILE A 73 -2.14 -11.69 3.10
N GLN A 74 -2.76 -12.86 3.25
CA GLN A 74 -3.66 -13.38 2.22
C GLN A 74 -4.94 -12.53 2.16
N THR A 75 -5.28 -12.10 0.95
CA THR A 75 -6.48 -11.33 0.66
C THR A 75 -7.28 -12.10 -0.39
N ARG A 76 -8.47 -12.62 -0.04
CA ARG A 76 -9.34 -13.31 -1.01
C ARG A 76 -9.74 -12.44 -2.20
N MET A 77 -9.76 -11.12 -2.00
CA MET A 77 -9.90 -10.15 -3.08
C MET A 77 -8.52 -9.59 -3.42
N PRO A 78 -8.02 -9.77 -4.65
CA PRO A 78 -6.79 -9.14 -5.06
C PRO A 78 -6.93 -7.61 -4.91
N PRO A 79 -5.97 -6.91 -4.30
CA PRO A 79 -5.94 -5.45 -4.36
C PRO A 79 -6.01 -5.01 -5.83
N PRO A 80 -6.66 -3.88 -6.15
CA PRO A 80 -6.80 -3.42 -7.53
C PRO A 80 -5.40 -3.30 -8.13
N GLN A 81 -5.05 -4.29 -8.97
CA GLN A 81 -3.77 -4.30 -9.63
C GLN A 81 -3.78 -3.09 -10.54
N LYS A 82 -2.90 -2.11 -10.27
CA LYS A 82 -2.54 -1.11 -11.27
C LYS A 82 -2.01 -1.94 -12.44
N LYS A 83 -2.86 -2.19 -13.44
CA LYS A 83 -2.40 -2.65 -14.75
C LYS A 83 -1.36 -1.61 -15.14
N ARG A 84 -0.09 -2.00 -15.12
CA ARG A 84 0.93 -1.32 -15.93
C ARG A 84 0.37 -1.43 -17.33
N GLN A 85 -0.30 -0.37 -17.79
CA GLN A 85 -0.52 -0.15 -19.19
C GLN A 85 0.89 -0.01 -19.75
N VAL A 86 1.41 -1.13 -20.25
CA VAL A 86 2.51 -1.12 -21.20
C VAL A 86 1.91 -0.36 -22.38
N LEU A 87 2.18 0.95 -22.45
CA LEU A 87 2.11 1.71 -23.69
C LEU A 87 3.10 1.01 -24.63
N SER A 88 2.61 -0.01 -25.31
CA SER A 88 3.28 -0.60 -26.45
C SER A 88 3.18 0.46 -27.54
N GLY A 89 4.17 1.35 -27.57
CA GLY A 89 4.36 2.30 -28.65
C GLY A 89 4.42 1.53 -29.96
N GLY A 90 3.55 1.92 -30.89
CA GLY A 90 3.36 1.22 -32.15
C GLY A 90 4.56 1.32 -33.06
N GLU A 91 4.68 0.33 -33.94
CA GLU A 91 5.33 0.48 -35.22
C GLU A 91 4.52 -0.29 -36.25
N LEU A 92 3.57 0.42 -36.90
CA LEU A 92 2.87 -0.06 -38.08
C LEU A 92 3.71 0.36 -39.29
N ARG A 93 4.71 -0.45 -39.68
CA ARG A 93 5.35 -0.31 -40.99
C ARG A 93 4.42 -0.94 -42.03
N MET A 94 3.70 -0.10 -42.75
CA MET A 94 3.13 -0.50 -44.03
C MET A 94 4.27 -0.52 -45.07
N SER A 95 4.38 -1.61 -45.82
CA SER A 95 5.19 -1.73 -47.03
C SER A 95 4.32 -2.33 -48.12
#